data_AF-A0A258JLA2-F1
#
_entry.id   AF-A0A258JLA2-F1
#
_cell.length_a   1.000
_cell.length_b   1.000
_cell.length_c   1.000
_cell.angle_alpha   90.00
_cell.angle_beta   90.00
_cell.angle_gamma   90.00
#
_symmetry.space_group_name_H-M   'P 1'
#
loop_
_entity.id
_entity.type
_entity.pdbx_description
1 polymer ?
#
loop_
_entity_poly.entity_id
_entity_poly.type
_entity_poly.pdbx_seq_one_letter_code
_entity_poly.pdbx_strand_id
1 'polypeptide(L)'
;GTYGLAAACLAFPVAYVAVNALWRKPLSFRGWSMDMPGVRLALAQVGIGILNFLCVSACLQQALLGVHEVGFSAVTSAYVVANAATLISHVPGGLGVIETVIQHLLPGERLIGPLLVFRFTYFLIPLMLGALLMAVGEIVLRRRKTA
;
A
#
# COMPACT_ATOMS: atom_id res chain seq x y z
N GLY A 1 -24.53 2.99 10.30
CA GLY A 1 -23.80 4.11 10.94
C GLY A 1 -22.31 3.98 10.66
N THR A 2 -21.59 5.09 10.57
CA THR A 2 -20.14 5.15 10.30
C THR A 2 -19.32 4.25 11.22
N TYR A 3 -19.74 4.12 12.49
CA TYR A 3 -19.13 3.21 13.47
C TYR A 3 -19.24 1.73 13.10
N GLY A 4 -20.32 1.30 12.43
CA GLY A 4 -20.49 -0.08 11.99
C GLY A 4 -19.55 -0.46 10.84
N LEU A 5 -19.28 0.50 9.95
CA LEU A 5 -18.31 0.31 8.87
C LEU A 5 -16.88 0.20 9.43
N ALA A 6 -16.54 1.09 10.37
CA ALA A 6 -15.26 1.06 11.06
C ALA A 6 -15.04 -0.27 11.81
N ALA A 7 -16.06 -0.74 12.53
CA ALA A 7 -16.00 -2.02 13.24
C ALA A 7 -15.85 -3.21 12.26
N ALA A 8 -16.56 -3.20 11.13
CA ALA A 8 -16.43 -4.24 10.11
C ALA A 8 -15.02 -4.26 9.49
N CYS A 9 -14.45 -3.08 9.17
CA CYS A 9 -13.09 -2.98 8.65
C CYS A 9 -12.05 -3.47 9.67
N LEU A 10 -12.25 -3.20 10.97
CA LEU A 10 -11.36 -3.67 12.03
C LEU A 10 -11.49 -5.18 12.30
N ALA A 11 -12.67 -5.74 12.06
CA ALA A 11 -12.93 -7.17 12.28
C ALA A 11 -12.05 -8.06 11.40
N PHE A 12 -11.71 -7.64 10.18
CA PHE A 12 -10.84 -8.41 9.27
C PHE A 12 -9.43 -8.65 9.83
N PRO A 13 -8.62 -7.63 10.18
CA PRO A 13 -7.30 -7.85 10.76
C PRO A 13 -7.35 -8.52 12.14
N VAL A 14 -8.38 -8.24 12.95
CA VAL A 14 -8.57 -8.91 14.25
C VAL A 14 -8.85 -10.39 14.06
N ALA A 15 -9.77 -10.75 13.15
CA ALA A 15 -10.04 -12.14 12.81
C ALA A 15 -8.80 -12.81 12.24
N TYR A 16 -8.04 -12.15 11.37
CA TYR A 16 -6.78 -12.67 10.84
C TYR A 16 -5.79 -13.04 11.95
N VAL A 17 -5.55 -12.13 12.90
CA VAL A 17 -4.65 -12.40 14.03
C VAL A 17 -5.22 -13.49 14.95
N ALA A 18 -6.53 -13.47 15.22
CA ALA A 18 -7.20 -14.46 16.06
C ALA A 18 -7.13 -15.86 15.45
N VAL A 19 -7.36 -16.01 14.14
CA VAL A 19 -7.26 -17.28 13.44
C VAL A 19 -5.81 -17.78 13.46
N ASN A 20 -4.81 -16.93 13.23
CA ASN A 20 -3.39 -17.32 13.37
C ASN A 20 -3.00 -17.69 14.82
N ALA A 21 -3.70 -17.15 15.83
CA ALA A 21 -3.47 -17.47 17.23
C ALA A 21 -4.12 -18.80 17.66
N LEU A 22 -5.32 -19.07 17.14
CA LEU A 22 -6.14 -20.23 17.53
C LEU A 22 -5.88 -21.46 16.65
N TRP A 23 -5.53 -21.26 15.38
CA TRP A 23 -5.17 -22.33 14.44
C TRP A 23 -3.70 -22.25 14.03
N ARG A 24 -2.93 -23.22 14.52
CA ARG A 24 -1.52 -23.44 14.17
C ARG A 24 -1.30 -24.58 13.18
N LYS A 25 -2.38 -25.20 12.71
CA LYS A 25 -2.33 -26.26 11.70
C LYS A 25 -2.40 -25.65 10.30
N PRO A 26 -1.73 -26.23 9.29
CA PRO A 26 -1.88 -25.77 7.92
C PRO A 26 -3.35 -25.85 7.50
N LEU A 27 -3.88 -24.74 7.01
CA LEU A 27 -5.22 -24.70 6.45
C LEU A 27 -5.14 -25.29 5.03
N SER A 28 -5.66 -26.50 4.86
CA SER A 28 -5.84 -27.10 3.55
C SER A 28 -7.21 -26.71 2.99
N PHE A 29 -7.23 -25.91 1.92
CA PHE A 29 -8.45 -25.60 1.18
C PHE A 29 -8.24 -25.88 -0.29
N ARG A 30 -9.03 -26.80 -0.84
CA ARG A 30 -9.11 -27.09 -2.28
C ARG A 30 -7.77 -27.41 -2.95
N GLY A 31 -6.92 -28.17 -2.25
CA GLY A 31 -5.59 -28.60 -2.73
C GLY A 31 -4.44 -27.66 -2.39
N TRP A 32 -4.72 -26.48 -1.83
CA TRP A 32 -3.72 -25.53 -1.36
C TRP A 32 -3.51 -25.71 0.14
N SER A 33 -2.27 -25.93 0.56
CA SER A 33 -1.88 -25.95 1.98
C SER A 33 -1.26 -24.60 2.32
N MET A 34 -1.94 -23.82 3.15
CA MET A 34 -1.42 -22.55 3.65
C MET A 34 -0.93 -22.74 5.09
N ASP A 35 0.38 -22.64 5.28
CA ASP A 35 0.96 -22.60 6.62
C ASP A 35 0.58 -21.27 7.29
N MET A 36 -0.06 -21.36 8.46
CA MET A 36 -0.42 -20.15 9.19
C MET A 36 0.83 -19.50 9.78
N PRO A 37 1.11 -18.22 9.49
CA PRO A 37 2.23 -17.52 10.09
C PRO A 37 2.08 -17.47 11.60
N GLY A 38 3.19 -17.59 12.33
CA GLY A 38 3.16 -17.44 13.78
C GLY A 38 2.57 -16.08 14.18
N VAL A 39 1.83 -16.02 15.29
CA VAL A 39 1.11 -14.81 15.76
C VAL A 39 1.98 -13.55 15.79
N ARG A 40 3.27 -13.68 16.15
CA ARG A 40 4.21 -12.55 16.13
C ARG A 40 4.42 -11.98 14.73
N LEU A 41 4.49 -12.84 13.72
CA LEU A 41 4.61 -12.44 12.32
C LEU A 41 3.30 -11.83 11.81
N ALA A 42 2.15 -12.41 12.16
CA ALA A 42 0.84 -11.84 11.83
C ALA A 42 0.65 -10.42 12.41
N LEU A 43 1.02 -10.23 13.69
CA LEU A 43 1.00 -8.90 14.32
C LEU A 43 2.00 -7.93 13.66
N ALA A 44 3.20 -8.40 13.33
CA ALA A 44 4.18 -7.60 12.61
C ALA A 44 3.65 -7.19 11.23
N GLN A 45 2.97 -8.08 10.50
CA GLN A 45 2.36 -7.76 9.21
C GLN A 45 1.28 -6.69 9.32
N VAL A 46 0.41 -6.75 10.35
CA VAL A 46 -0.59 -5.70 10.58
C VAL A 46 0.11 -4.38 10.92
N GLY A 47 1.08 -4.39 11.84
CA GLY A 47 1.79 -3.18 12.24
C GLY A 47 2.58 -2.53 11.10
N ILE A 48 3.33 -3.33 10.34
CA ILE A 48 4.09 -2.87 9.17
C ILE A 48 3.13 -2.40 8.07
N GLY A 49 1.99 -3.07 7.87
CA GLY A 49 0.98 -2.67 6.90
C GLY A 49 0.38 -1.29 7.23
N ILE A 50 0.03 -1.07 8.49
CA ILE A 50 -0.46 0.24 8.98
C ILE A 50 0.62 1.30 8.76
N LEU A 51 1.85 1.03 9.20
CA LEU A 51 2.96 1.97 9.05
C LEU A 51 3.22 2.32 7.58
N ASN A 52 3.20 1.32 6.70
CA ASN A 52 3.31 1.52 5.26
C ASN A 52 2.22 2.47 4.76
N PHE A 53 0.95 2.19 5.04
CA PHE A 53 -0.18 3.05 4.62
C PHE A 53 -0.05 4.48 5.14
N LEU A 54 0.40 4.66 6.39
CA LEU A 54 0.66 5.98 6.95
C LEU A 54 1.79 6.70 6.21
N CYS A 55 2.90 6.01 5.92
CA CYS A 55 4.01 6.57 5.16
C CYS A 55 3.60 6.98 3.75
N VAL A 56 2.82 6.16 3.03
CA VAL A 56 2.34 6.53 1.69
C VAL A 56 1.38 7.72 1.75
N SER A 57 0.47 7.71 2.74
CA SER A 57 -0.47 8.82 2.94
C SER A 57 0.25 10.13 3.30
N ALA A 58 1.33 10.05 4.09
CA ALA A 58 2.16 11.21 4.42
C ALA A 58 2.91 11.74 3.19
N CYS A 59 3.45 10.85 2.34
CA CYS A 59 4.06 11.24 1.07
C CYS A 59 3.04 11.95 0.15
N LEU A 60 1.83 11.40 0.04
CA LEU A 60 0.75 12.02 -0.73
C LEU A 60 0.33 13.38 -0.14
N GLN A 61 0.18 13.47 1.18
CA GLN A 61 -0.13 14.74 1.85
C GLN A 61 0.95 15.78 1.55
N GLN A 62 2.23 15.41 1.67
CA GLN A 62 3.34 16.32 1.40
C GLN A 62 3.33 16.83 -0.04
N ALA A 63 2.99 15.98 -1.01
CA ALA A 63 2.81 16.41 -2.39
C ALA A 63 1.63 17.39 -2.55
N LEU A 64 0.51 17.15 -1.85
CA LEU A 64 -0.69 18.00 -1.87
C LEU A 64 -0.46 19.35 -1.19
N LEU A 65 0.28 19.41 -0.08
CA LEU A 65 0.60 20.64 0.65
C LEU A 65 1.32 21.69 -0.20
N GLY A 66 1.96 21.28 -1.30
CA GLY A 66 2.54 22.22 -2.26
C GLY A 66 1.52 23.06 -3.04
N VAL A 67 0.24 22.69 -3.00
CA VAL A 67 -0.84 23.35 -3.77
C VAL A 67 -2.08 23.65 -2.91
N HIS A 68 -2.38 22.81 -1.91
CA HIS A 68 -3.57 22.97 -1.06
C HIS A 68 -3.31 22.47 0.35
N GLU A 69 -3.74 23.22 1.37
CA GLU A 69 -3.71 22.73 2.75
C GLU A 69 -4.78 21.65 2.94
N VAL A 70 -4.34 20.45 3.30
CA VAL A 70 -5.21 19.29 3.54
C VAL A 70 -4.78 18.56 4.80
N GLY A 71 -5.76 18.20 5.64
CA GLY A 71 -5.51 17.45 6.86
C GLY A 71 -5.06 16.02 6.58
N PHE A 72 -4.12 15.51 7.39
CA PHE A 72 -3.58 14.16 7.23
C PHE A 72 -4.66 13.06 7.29
N SER A 73 -5.65 13.23 8.17
CA SER A 73 -6.77 12.30 8.31
C SER A 73 -7.65 12.21 7.05
N ALA A 74 -7.90 13.35 6.39
CA ALA A 74 -8.64 13.41 5.14
C ALA A 74 -7.87 12.71 4.01
N VAL A 75 -6.57 13.01 3.87
CA VAL A 75 -5.71 12.37 2.86
C VAL A 75 -5.61 10.87 3.08
N THR A 76 -5.40 10.42 4.32
CA THR A 76 -5.28 9.00 4.65
C THR A 76 -6.57 8.26 4.33
N SER A 77 -7.73 8.82 4.72
CA SER A 77 -9.03 8.22 4.44
C SER A 77 -9.31 8.14 2.94
N ALA A 78 -9.04 9.22 2.21
CA ALA A 78 -9.22 9.26 0.76
C ALA A 78 -8.28 8.29 0.03
N TYR A 79 -7.03 8.17 0.48
CA TYR A 79 -6.06 7.23 -0.07
C TYR A 79 -6.44 5.76 0.16
N VAL A 80 -6.98 5.41 1.34
CA VAL A 80 -7.47 4.05 1.62
C VAL A 80 -8.65 3.71 0.71
N VAL A 81 -9.61 4.63 0.53
CA VAL A 81 -10.74 4.43 -0.39
C VAL A 81 -10.26 4.31 -1.84
N ALA A 82 -9.33 5.16 -2.27
CA ALA A 82 -8.74 5.11 -3.61
C ALA A 82 -8.00 3.78 -3.88
N ASN A 83 -7.28 3.24 -2.90
CA ASN A 83 -6.64 1.92 -3.01
C ASN A 83 -7.64 0.79 -3.08
N ALA A 84 -8.69 0.82 -2.26
CA ALA A 84 -9.75 -0.18 -2.32
C ALA A 84 -10.44 -0.18 -3.70
N ALA A 85 -10.77 0.99 -4.23
CA ALA A 85 -11.33 1.14 -5.56
C ALA A 85 -10.39 0.59 -6.64
N THR A 86 -9.08 0.89 -6.54
CA THR A 86 -8.04 0.38 -7.44
C THR A 86 -7.93 -1.15 -7.42
N LEU A 87 -7.99 -1.74 -6.21
CA LEU A 87 -7.95 -3.19 -6.03
C LEU A 87 -9.16 -3.85 -6.68
N ILE A 88 -10.36 -3.30 -6.47
CA ILE A 88 -11.61 -3.81 -7.05
C ILE A 88 -11.60 -3.68 -8.57
N SER A 89 -11.06 -2.58 -9.11
CA SER A 89 -11.05 -2.32 -10.55
C SER A 89 -9.96 -3.10 -11.29
N HIS A 90 -9.03 -3.75 -10.59
CA HIS A 90 -7.88 -4.45 -11.16
C HIS A 90 -7.05 -3.59 -12.13
N VAL A 91 -7.06 -2.27 -11.94
CA VAL A 91 -6.33 -1.36 -12.83
C VAL A 91 -4.84 -1.41 -12.49
N PRO A 92 -3.96 -1.77 -13.45
CA PRO A 92 -2.54 -1.85 -13.18
C PRO A 92 -1.99 -0.48 -12.76
N GLY A 93 -1.33 -0.43 -11.61
CA GLY A 93 -0.78 0.80 -11.03
C GLY A 93 -1.82 1.81 -10.56
N GLY A 94 -3.12 1.48 -10.57
CA GLY A 94 -4.21 2.37 -10.16
C GLY A 94 -4.28 3.68 -10.92
N LEU A 95 -3.79 3.71 -12.16
CA LEU A 95 -3.78 4.89 -13.02
C LEU A 95 -5.20 5.33 -13.35
N GLY A 96 -5.50 6.61 -13.17
CA GLY A 96 -6.82 7.19 -13.38
C GLY A 96 -7.76 6.98 -12.19
N VAL A 97 -7.76 5.80 -11.57
CA VAL A 97 -8.65 5.50 -10.43
C VAL A 97 -8.26 6.28 -9.19
N ILE A 98 -6.98 6.27 -8.81
CA ILE A 98 -6.51 7.00 -7.63
C ILE A 98 -6.74 8.50 -7.82
N GLU A 99 -6.43 9.03 -9.00
CA GLU A 99 -6.59 10.44 -9.33
C GLU A 99 -8.06 10.87 -9.24
N THR A 100 -8.95 10.10 -9.84
CA THR A 100 -10.39 10.39 -9.86
C THR A 100 -10.97 10.36 -8.45
N VAL A 101 -10.64 9.32 -7.66
CA VAL A 101 -11.15 9.19 -6.29
C VAL A 101 -10.63 10.31 -5.39
N ILE A 102 -9.34 10.65 -5.48
CA ILE A 102 -8.75 11.72 -4.68
C ILE A 102 -9.35 13.09 -5.07
N GLN A 103 -9.52 13.37 -6.36
CA GLN A 103 -10.19 14.59 -6.84
C GLN A 103 -11.65 14.68 -6.39
N HIS A 104 -12.32 13.54 -6.25
CA HIS A 104 -13.71 13.50 -5.81
C HIS A 104 -13.85 13.68 -4.28
N LEU A 105 -12.92 13.11 -3.50
CA LEU A 105 -13.01 13.10 -2.03
C LEU A 105 -12.34 14.29 -1.36
N LEU A 106 -11.31 14.88 -1.98
CA LEU A 106 -10.60 16.02 -1.41
C LEU A 106 -11.02 17.33 -2.09
N PRO A 107 -11.27 18.40 -1.31
CA PRO A 107 -11.49 19.71 -1.89
C PRO A 107 -10.18 20.23 -2.51
N GLY A 108 -10.28 20.83 -3.69
CA GLY A 108 -9.16 21.49 -4.35
C GLY A 108 -9.21 21.35 -5.87
N GLU A 109 -8.91 22.45 -6.57
CA GLU A 109 -8.73 22.41 -8.02
C GLU A 109 -7.31 21.97 -8.39
N ARG A 110 -7.16 21.33 -9.55
CA ARG A 110 -5.85 21.02 -10.17
C ARG A 110 -4.95 20.07 -9.38
N LEU A 111 -5.51 19.09 -8.67
CA LEU A 111 -4.77 18.09 -7.90
C LEU A 111 -3.89 17.14 -8.74
N ILE A 112 -3.98 17.17 -10.08
CA ILE A 112 -3.18 16.32 -10.97
C ILE A 112 -1.67 16.55 -10.77
N GLY A 113 -1.23 17.79 -10.61
CA GLY A 113 0.20 18.12 -10.43
C GLY A 113 0.82 17.41 -9.22
N PRO A 114 0.28 17.61 -8.01
CA PRO A 114 0.66 16.87 -6.80
C PRO A 114 0.62 15.35 -6.95
N LEU A 115 -0.43 14.82 -7.60
CA LEU A 115 -0.59 13.38 -7.80
C LEU A 115 0.51 12.80 -8.72
N LEU A 116 0.93 13.55 -9.74
CA LEU A 116 2.09 13.18 -10.55
C LEU A 116 3.36 13.17 -9.72
N VAL A 117 3.63 14.22 -8.93
CA VAL A 117 4.80 14.27 -8.04
C VAL A 117 4.84 13.06 -7.11
N PHE A 118 3.69 12.75 -6.48
CA PHE A 118 3.52 11.55 -5.67
C PHE A 118 3.90 10.28 -6.45
N ARG A 119 3.46 10.14 -7.71
CA ARG A 119 3.81 8.98 -8.54
C ARG A 119 5.28 8.91 -8.87
N PHE A 120 5.91 10.03 -9.21
CA PHE A 120 7.35 10.07 -9.46
C PHE A 120 8.13 9.62 -8.24
N THR A 121 7.77 10.13 -7.06
CA THR A 121 8.44 9.79 -5.80
C THR A 121 8.19 8.34 -5.39
N TYR A 122 6.97 7.84 -5.52
CA TYR A 122 6.58 6.53 -4.98
C TYR A 122 6.77 5.37 -5.96
N PHE A 123 6.71 5.61 -7.28
CA PHE A 123 6.84 4.56 -8.29
C PHE A 123 8.13 4.69 -9.09
N LEU A 124 8.42 5.88 -9.63
CA LEU A 124 9.51 6.02 -10.59
C LEU A 124 10.89 6.00 -9.93
N ILE A 125 11.08 6.72 -8.83
CA ILE A 125 12.36 6.74 -8.10
C ILE A 125 12.74 5.31 -7.65
N PRO A 126 11.87 4.54 -6.97
CA PRO A 126 12.20 3.16 -6.59
C PRO A 126 12.47 2.25 -7.80
N LEU A 127 11.74 2.44 -8.91
CA LEU A 127 11.97 1.68 -10.13
C LEU A 127 13.38 1.94 -10.70
N MET A 128 13.79 3.20 -10.78
CA MET A 128 15.12 3.57 -11.28
C MET A 128 16.23 3.04 -10.37
N LEU A 129 16.05 3.15 -9.05
CA LEU A 129 17.00 2.60 -8.07
C LEU A 129 17.10 1.08 -8.17
N GLY A 130 15.97 0.38 -8.28
CA GLY A 130 15.91 -1.07 -8.45
C GLY A 130 16.59 -1.53 -9.74
N ALA A 131 16.32 -0.85 -10.86
CA ALA A 131 16.95 -1.13 -12.15
C ALA A 131 18.47 -0.91 -12.11
N LEU A 132 18.92 0.16 -11.47
CA LEU A 132 20.35 0.44 -11.30
C LEU A 132 21.03 -0.63 -10.43
N LEU A 133 20.43 -0.98 -9.29
CA LEU A 133 20.94 -2.03 -8.42
C LEU A 133 21.02 -3.38 -9.13
N MET A 134 20.02 -3.71 -9.94
CA MET A 134 20.01 -4.92 -10.76
C MET A 134 21.13 -4.91 -11.80
N ALA A 135 21.30 -3.81 -12.53
CA ALA A 135 22.34 -3.68 -13.55
C ALA A 135 23.75 -3.80 -12.94
N VAL A 136 23.99 -3.14 -11.80
CA VAL A 136 25.26 -3.25 -11.06
C VAL A 136 25.47 -4.68 -10.56
N GLY A 137 24.44 -5.29 -9.97
CA GLY A 137 24.47 -6.67 -9.50
C GLY A 137 24.86 -7.65 -10.60
N GLU A 138 24.26 -7.52 -11.78
CA GLU A 138 24.55 -8.34 -12.95
C GLU A 138 26.02 -8.18 -13.41
N ILE A 139 26.54 -6.95 -13.44
CA ILE A 139 27.94 -6.68 -13.80
C ILE A 139 28.89 -7.32 -12.78
N VAL A 140 28.59 -7.21 -11.48
CA VAL A 140 29.43 -7.79 -10.41
C VAL A 140 29.40 -9.31 -10.47
N LEU A 141 28.22 -9.92 -10.64
CA LEU A 141 28.07 -11.37 -10.75
C LEU A 141 28.76 -11.92 -12.01
N ARG A 142 28.67 -11.22 -13.14
CA ARG A 142 29.39 -11.60 -14.37
C ARG A 142 30.89 -11.57 -14.16
N ARG A 143 31.44 -10.52 -13.52
CA ARG A 143 32.88 -10.42 -13.22
C ARG A 143 33.39 -11.54 -12.31
N ARG A 144 32.56 -12.06 -11.40
CA ARG A 144 32.90 -13.22 -10.55
C ARG A 144 32.89 -14.57 -11.28
N LYS A 145 32.16 -14.69 -12.40
CA LYS A 145 32.11 -15.92 -13.20
C LYS A 145 33.27 -16.05 -14.19
N THR A 146 33.92 -14.94 -14.54
CA THR A 146 35.05 -14.90 -15.48
C THR A 146 36.43 -14.86 -14.81
N ALA A 147 36.47 -14.79 -13.47
CA ALA A 147 37.68 -14.89 -12.64
C ALA A 147 37.75 -16.28 -12.01
#